data_AF-A0A536BAP5-F1
#
_entry.id   AF-A0A536BAP5-F1
#
_cell.length_a   1.000
_cell.length_b   1.000
_cell.length_c   1.000
_cell.angle_alpha   90.00
_cell.angle_beta   90.00
_cell.angle_gamma   90.00
#
_symmetry.space_group_name_H-M   'P 1'
#
loop_
_entity.id
_entity.type
_entity.pdbx_description
1 polymer ?
#
loop_
_entity_poly.entity_id
_entity_poly.type
_entity_poly.pdbx_seq_one_letter_code
_entity_poly.pdbx_strand_id
1 'polypeptide(L)'
;LAMYEVPYNDDPEARKAWGTYIKNLTEALASNRRGDAVALFMAYVGMPAAQIEGMRHAPFWGGMEALAPTLAYDHTAIMGKDGSIPIERAARVRVPTLVLTGGSGAPFMLETAKTLSKAIPHARLRTLEGQTHDVHPEALAPVLAEFFAA
;
A
#
# COMPACT_ATOMS: atom_id res chain seq x y z
N LEU A 1 -0.05 17.42 6.02
CA LEU A 1 -0.32 16.01 5.64
C LEU A 1 1.02 15.29 5.49
N ALA A 2 1.18 14.07 5.99
CA ALA A 2 2.36 13.25 5.72
C ALA A 2 1.93 11.85 5.27
N MET A 3 2.68 11.23 4.38
CA MET A 3 2.42 9.87 3.87
C MET A 3 3.75 9.13 3.65
N TYR A 4 3.76 7.81 3.88
CA TYR A 4 4.91 6.93 3.65
C TYR A 4 4.49 5.80 2.72
N GLU A 5 5.23 5.59 1.62
CA GLU A 5 5.06 4.47 0.68
C GLU A 5 3.60 4.13 0.33
N VAL A 6 2.89 5.11 -0.22
CA VAL A 6 1.50 4.92 -0.63
C VAL A 6 1.42 3.81 -1.70
N PRO A 7 0.54 2.80 -1.56
CA PRO A 7 0.62 1.53 -2.29
C PRO A 7 0.11 1.58 -3.73
N TYR A 8 0.24 2.70 -4.44
CA TYR A 8 -0.14 2.80 -5.86
C TYR A 8 1.01 2.34 -6.77
N ASN A 9 0.68 1.84 -7.96
CA ASN A 9 1.67 1.46 -8.96
C ASN A 9 1.13 1.66 -10.39
N ASP A 10 1.76 2.57 -11.15
CA ASP A 10 1.36 2.90 -12.52
C ASP A 10 1.97 1.96 -13.58
N ASP A 11 2.83 1.02 -13.20
CA ASP A 11 3.37 0.02 -14.12
C ASP A 11 2.24 -0.82 -14.77
N PRO A 12 2.20 -0.96 -16.11
CA PRO A 12 1.11 -1.66 -16.79
C PRO A 12 0.92 -3.12 -16.33
N GLU A 13 2.01 -3.85 -16.04
CA GLU A 13 1.91 -5.23 -15.56
C GLU A 13 1.42 -5.27 -14.11
N ALA A 14 1.85 -4.32 -13.27
CA ALA A 14 1.32 -4.17 -11.92
C ALA A 14 -0.19 -3.88 -11.92
N ARG A 15 -0.68 -3.03 -12.83
CA ARG A 15 -2.12 -2.72 -12.97
C ARG A 15 -2.93 -3.92 -13.46
N LYS A 16 -2.36 -4.73 -14.34
CA LYS A 16 -2.98 -5.99 -14.79
C LYS A 16 -3.04 -7.02 -13.66
N ALA A 17 -1.97 -7.14 -12.87
CA ALA A 17 -1.95 -7.98 -11.68
C ALA A 17 -2.99 -7.51 -10.65
N TRP A 18 -3.10 -6.19 -10.42
CA TRP A 18 -4.13 -5.59 -9.57
C TRP A 18 -5.54 -5.94 -10.03
N GLY A 19 -5.86 -5.79 -11.31
CA GLY A 19 -7.17 -6.12 -11.85
C GLY A 19 -7.56 -7.59 -11.64
N THR A 20 -6.59 -8.50 -11.81
CA THR A 20 -6.78 -9.93 -11.55
C THR A 20 -7.00 -10.20 -10.06
N TYR A 21 -6.19 -9.57 -9.21
CA TYR A 21 -6.30 -9.67 -7.76
C TYR A 21 -7.66 -9.17 -7.25
N ILE A 22 -8.09 -7.97 -7.65
CA ILE A 22 -9.37 -7.38 -7.24
C ILE A 22 -10.54 -8.26 -7.65
N LYS A 23 -10.53 -8.79 -8.88
CA LYS A 23 -11.58 -9.71 -9.35
C LYS A 23 -11.69 -10.93 -8.43
N ASN A 24 -10.57 -11.61 -8.19
CA ASN A 24 -10.54 -12.84 -7.39
C ASN A 24 -10.86 -12.56 -5.92
N LEU A 25 -10.37 -11.45 -5.35
CA LEU A 25 -10.67 -11.01 -3.99
C LEU A 25 -12.17 -10.77 -3.83
N THR A 26 -12.78 -10.05 -4.77
CA THR A 26 -14.22 -9.75 -4.74
C THR A 26 -15.05 -11.02 -4.74
N GLU A 27 -14.70 -11.99 -5.59
CA GLU A 27 -15.38 -13.29 -5.66
C GLU A 27 -15.21 -14.10 -4.36
N ALA A 28 -14.00 -14.15 -3.81
CA ALA A 28 -13.71 -14.85 -2.56
C ALA A 28 -14.52 -14.26 -1.40
N LEU A 29 -14.54 -12.94 -1.26
CA LEU A 29 -15.30 -12.24 -0.22
C LEU A 29 -16.82 -12.45 -0.39
N ALA A 30 -17.35 -12.34 -1.61
CA ALA A 30 -18.77 -12.58 -1.90
C ALA A 30 -19.22 -14.02 -1.56
N SER A 31 -18.30 -14.98 -1.65
CA SER A 31 -18.53 -16.39 -1.33
C SER A 31 -18.17 -16.75 0.11
N ASN A 32 -17.87 -15.77 0.97
CA ASN A 32 -17.40 -15.93 2.34
C ASN A 32 -16.15 -16.83 2.48
N ARG A 33 -15.32 -16.92 1.43
CA ARG A 33 -14.04 -17.63 1.41
C ARG A 33 -12.94 -16.74 1.99
N ARG A 34 -13.03 -16.45 3.29
CA ARG A 34 -12.17 -15.47 3.99
C ARG A 34 -10.69 -15.85 3.97
N GLY A 35 -10.36 -17.13 4.20
CA GLY A 35 -8.98 -17.62 4.08
C GLY A 35 -8.40 -17.43 2.68
N ASP A 36 -9.21 -17.62 1.63
CA ASP A 36 -8.76 -17.38 0.25
C ASP A 36 -8.54 -15.90 -0.02
N ALA A 37 -9.38 -15.02 0.52
CA ALA A 37 -9.18 -13.57 0.42
C ALA A 37 -7.85 -13.13 1.06
N VAL A 38 -7.52 -13.66 2.24
CA VAL A 38 -6.23 -13.41 2.91
C VAL A 38 -5.06 -13.96 2.08
N ALA A 39 -5.17 -15.19 1.59
CA ALA A 39 -4.12 -15.81 0.77
C ALA A 39 -3.89 -15.05 -0.55
N LEU A 40 -4.96 -14.60 -1.22
CA LEU A 40 -4.87 -13.77 -2.42
C LEU A 40 -4.13 -12.46 -2.15
N PHE A 41 -4.41 -11.81 -1.01
CA PHE A 41 -3.71 -10.61 -0.59
C PHE A 41 -2.22 -10.86 -0.35
N MET A 42 -1.90 -11.89 0.43
CA MET A 42 -0.50 -12.25 0.73
C MET A 42 0.29 -12.58 -0.53
N ALA A 43 -0.30 -13.32 -1.46
CA ALA A 43 0.32 -13.62 -2.74
C ALA A 43 0.53 -12.34 -3.57
N TYR A 44 -0.44 -11.43 -3.59
CA TYR A 44 -0.35 -10.16 -4.32
C TYR A 44 0.80 -9.29 -3.80
N VAL A 45 1.00 -9.21 -2.48
CA VAL A 45 2.11 -8.46 -1.87
C VAL A 45 3.45 -9.20 -1.92
N GLY A 46 3.53 -10.34 -2.63
CA GLY A 46 4.77 -11.03 -2.94
C GLY A 46 5.14 -12.18 -1.99
N MET A 47 4.23 -12.62 -1.12
CA MET A 47 4.52 -13.75 -0.23
C MET A 47 4.56 -15.08 -1.01
N PRO A 48 5.59 -15.94 -0.82
CA PRO A 48 5.66 -17.24 -1.49
C PRO A 48 4.52 -18.18 -1.08
N ALA A 49 4.02 -18.98 -2.04
CA ALA A 49 2.90 -19.90 -1.81
C ALA A 49 3.14 -20.88 -0.64
N ALA A 50 4.35 -21.43 -0.51
CA ALA A 50 4.68 -22.33 0.59
C ALA A 50 4.59 -21.66 1.97
N GLN A 51 4.92 -20.37 2.06
CA GLN A 51 4.81 -19.60 3.29
C GLN A 51 3.33 -19.33 3.63
N ILE A 52 2.51 -18.99 2.63
CA ILE A 52 1.07 -18.79 2.80
C ILE A 52 0.41 -20.06 3.33
N GLU A 53 0.72 -21.22 2.74
CA GLU A 53 0.20 -22.51 3.20
C GLU A 53 0.61 -22.82 4.63
N GLY A 54 1.86 -22.52 5.02
CA GLY A 54 2.29 -22.62 6.42
C GLY A 54 1.49 -21.70 7.35
N MET A 55 1.22 -20.46 6.93
CA MET A 55 0.46 -19.49 7.72
C MET A 55 -1.00 -19.88 7.89
N ARG A 56 -1.62 -20.59 6.94
CA ARG A 56 -2.99 -21.10 7.06
C ARG A 56 -3.19 -22.01 8.29
N HIS A 57 -2.12 -22.64 8.76
CA HIS A 57 -2.14 -23.50 9.95
C HIS A 57 -1.69 -22.81 11.24
N ALA A 58 -1.28 -21.53 11.17
CA ALA A 58 -0.80 -20.81 12.33
C ALA A 58 -1.96 -20.35 13.23
N PRO A 59 -1.77 -20.27 14.56
CA PRO A 59 -2.83 -19.88 15.50
C PRO A 59 -3.46 -18.50 15.22
N PHE A 60 -2.72 -17.58 14.59
CA PHE A 60 -3.21 -16.24 14.25
C PHE A 60 -4.08 -16.19 12.99
N TRP A 61 -4.15 -17.26 12.19
CA TRP A 61 -4.84 -17.27 10.89
C TRP A 61 -6.33 -16.91 11.01
N GLY A 62 -7.02 -17.49 12.00
CA GLY A 62 -8.44 -17.17 12.24
C GLY A 62 -8.70 -15.69 12.53
N GLY A 63 -7.71 -14.99 13.12
CA GLY A 63 -7.78 -13.54 13.31
C GLY A 63 -7.69 -12.76 11.99
N MET A 64 -6.85 -13.20 11.06
CA MET A 64 -6.77 -12.60 9.73
C MET A 64 -8.02 -12.89 8.90
N GLU A 65 -8.58 -14.10 8.99
CA GLU A 65 -9.86 -14.42 8.34
C GLU A 65 -11.00 -13.55 8.85
N ALA A 66 -11.05 -13.29 10.16
CA ALA A 66 -12.05 -12.40 10.74
C ALA A 66 -11.98 -10.97 10.16
N LEU A 67 -10.76 -10.50 9.84
CA LEU A 67 -10.51 -9.19 9.24
C LEU A 67 -10.57 -9.17 7.71
N ALA A 68 -10.58 -10.32 7.03
CA ALA A 68 -10.57 -10.40 5.57
C ALA A 68 -11.58 -9.46 4.84
N PRO A 69 -12.81 -9.24 5.34
CA PRO A 69 -13.74 -8.29 4.69
C PRO A 69 -13.21 -6.85 4.59
N THR A 70 -12.27 -6.43 5.45
CA THR A 70 -11.72 -5.07 5.41
C THR A 70 -10.81 -4.85 4.20
N LEU A 71 -10.29 -5.92 3.58
CA LEU A 71 -9.53 -5.83 2.33
C LEU A 71 -10.34 -5.16 1.21
N ALA A 72 -11.68 -5.27 1.25
CA ALA A 72 -12.54 -4.55 0.31
C ALA A 72 -12.44 -3.02 0.51
N TYR A 73 -12.29 -2.53 1.74
CA TYR A 73 -12.17 -1.10 2.02
C TYR A 73 -10.87 -0.53 1.45
N ASP A 74 -9.75 -1.19 1.75
CA ASP A 74 -8.44 -0.74 1.28
C ASP A 74 -8.34 -0.81 -0.25
N HIS A 75 -8.71 -1.95 -0.83
CA HIS A 75 -8.37 -2.23 -2.23
C HIS A 75 -9.46 -1.83 -3.21
N THR A 76 -10.74 -1.98 -2.85
CA THR A 76 -11.81 -1.58 -3.79
C THR A 76 -12.28 -0.15 -3.59
N ALA A 77 -12.32 0.34 -2.34
CA ALA A 77 -12.86 1.67 -2.05
C ALA A 77 -11.78 2.77 -2.04
N ILE A 78 -10.62 2.56 -1.40
CA ILE A 78 -9.58 3.58 -1.26
C ILE A 78 -8.67 3.62 -2.50
N MET A 79 -8.15 2.45 -2.91
CA MET A 79 -7.22 2.36 -4.03
C MET A 79 -7.90 2.37 -5.41
N GLY A 80 -9.17 1.94 -5.46
CA GLY A 80 -9.94 1.94 -6.70
C GLY A 80 -9.61 0.78 -7.63
N LYS A 81 -10.33 0.72 -8.75
CA LYS A 81 -10.35 -0.46 -9.65
C LYS A 81 -9.02 -0.72 -10.36
N ASP A 82 -8.16 0.27 -10.48
CA ASP A 82 -6.99 0.23 -11.36
C ASP A 82 -5.66 0.38 -10.63
N GLY A 83 -5.68 0.62 -9.31
CA GLY A 83 -4.48 0.69 -8.46
C GLY A 83 -3.49 1.78 -8.86
N SER A 84 -3.94 2.73 -9.69
CA SER A 84 -3.11 3.77 -10.27
C SER A 84 -3.00 4.96 -9.33
N ILE A 85 -1.96 5.76 -9.53
CA ILE A 85 -1.75 6.96 -8.74
C ILE A 85 -2.88 7.95 -9.05
N PRO A 86 -3.65 8.42 -8.04
CA PRO A 86 -4.84 9.23 -8.28
C PRO A 86 -4.47 10.71 -8.51
N ILE A 87 -3.80 11.02 -9.62
CA ILE A 87 -3.21 12.33 -9.95
C ILE A 87 -4.22 13.47 -9.78
N GLU A 88 -5.42 13.34 -10.36
CA GLU A 88 -6.44 14.40 -10.30
C GLU A 88 -6.93 14.67 -8.87
N ARG A 89 -6.97 13.64 -8.02
CA ARG A 89 -7.34 13.81 -6.60
C ARG A 89 -6.17 14.40 -5.82
N ALA A 90 -4.95 13.92 -6.05
CA ALA A 90 -3.74 14.43 -5.43
C ALA A 90 -3.54 15.93 -5.73
N ALA A 91 -3.80 16.36 -6.97
CA ALA A 91 -3.73 17.75 -7.40
C ALA A 91 -4.74 18.68 -6.71
N ARG A 92 -5.73 18.15 -5.97
CA ARG A 92 -6.68 18.95 -5.18
C ARG A 92 -6.22 19.17 -3.74
N VAL A 93 -5.17 18.51 -3.28
CA VAL A 93 -4.60 18.72 -1.94
C VAL A 93 -3.95 20.10 -1.88
N ARG A 94 -4.36 20.93 -0.89
CA ARG A 94 -3.89 22.31 -0.72
C ARG A 94 -3.03 22.52 0.54
N VAL A 95 -3.06 21.58 1.48
CA VAL A 95 -2.23 21.67 2.69
C VAL A 95 -0.77 21.33 2.38
N PRO A 96 0.21 21.89 3.13
CA PRO A 96 1.58 21.41 3.08
C PRO A 96 1.63 19.89 3.24
N THR A 97 2.39 19.23 2.36
CA THR A 97 2.43 17.77 2.29
C THR A 97 3.86 17.24 2.29
N LEU A 98 4.12 16.22 3.09
CA LEU A 98 5.38 15.47 3.07
C LEU A 98 5.12 14.07 2.50
N VAL A 99 5.81 13.73 1.43
CA VAL A 99 5.78 12.41 0.79
C VAL A 99 7.09 11.71 1.12
N LEU A 100 6.99 10.55 1.78
CA LEU A 100 8.13 9.79 2.27
C LEU A 100 8.21 8.41 1.59
N THR A 101 9.44 7.93 1.44
CA THR A 101 9.74 6.59 0.90
C THR A 101 11.04 6.05 1.49
N GLY A 102 11.18 4.74 1.59
CA GLY A 102 12.41 4.10 2.03
C GLY A 102 13.48 4.05 0.94
N GLY A 103 14.74 4.27 1.30
CA GLY A 103 15.88 4.18 0.37
C GLY A 103 16.27 2.75 -0.02
N SER A 104 15.67 1.74 0.61
CA SER A 104 15.97 0.31 0.39
C SER A 104 14.71 -0.53 0.17
N GLY A 105 13.60 0.11 -0.23
CA GLY A 105 12.33 -0.54 -0.57
C GLY A 105 12.22 -0.97 -2.04
N ALA A 106 11.02 -1.42 -2.42
CA ALA A 106 10.73 -1.80 -3.80
C ALA A 106 10.80 -0.55 -4.73
N PRO A 107 11.42 -0.61 -5.92
CA PRO A 107 11.63 0.56 -6.77
C PRO A 107 10.37 1.36 -7.11
N PHE A 108 9.21 0.68 -7.26
CA PHE A 108 7.96 1.35 -7.59
C PHE A 108 7.48 2.31 -6.49
N MET A 109 7.84 2.07 -5.22
CA MET A 109 7.47 2.96 -4.10
C MET A 109 8.08 4.35 -4.27
N LEU A 110 9.34 4.41 -4.70
CA LEU A 110 10.04 5.66 -4.99
C LEU A 110 9.39 6.36 -6.19
N GLU A 111 9.04 5.63 -7.25
CA GLU A 111 8.38 6.22 -8.42
C GLU A 111 6.99 6.77 -8.07
N THR A 112 6.22 6.07 -7.22
CA THR A 112 4.95 6.55 -6.70
C THR A 112 5.12 7.81 -5.86
N ALA A 113 6.11 7.83 -4.96
CA ALA A 113 6.41 9.00 -4.13
C ALA A 113 6.82 10.21 -4.99
N LYS A 114 7.66 10.01 -6.02
CA LYS A 114 8.04 11.06 -6.97
C LYS A 114 6.82 11.61 -7.71
N THR A 115 5.96 10.74 -8.23
CA THR A 115 4.77 11.16 -8.98
C THR A 115 3.80 11.94 -8.09
N LEU A 116 3.52 11.46 -6.87
CA LEU A 116 2.67 12.18 -5.91
C LEU A 116 3.27 13.54 -5.51
N SER A 117 4.59 13.61 -5.30
CA SER A 117 5.26 14.88 -4.95
C SER A 117 5.16 15.94 -6.05
N LYS A 118 5.09 15.52 -7.32
CA LYS A 118 4.88 16.41 -8.46
C LYS A 118 3.41 16.80 -8.64
N ALA A 119 2.49 15.88 -8.34
CA ALA A 119 1.05 16.10 -8.50
C ALA A 119 0.48 17.03 -7.42
N ILE A 120 1.00 16.97 -6.19
CA ILE A 120 0.53 17.78 -5.06
C ILE A 120 1.27 19.13 -5.04
N PRO A 121 0.58 20.28 -5.18
CA PRO A 121 1.22 21.59 -5.37
C PRO A 121 2.21 22.03 -4.28
N HIS A 122 2.00 21.59 -3.05
CA HIS A 122 2.81 21.96 -1.89
C HIS A 122 3.49 20.75 -1.24
N ALA A 123 3.81 19.73 -2.04
CA ALA A 123 4.50 18.55 -1.55
C ALA A 123 6.02 18.71 -1.52
N ARG A 124 6.63 18.07 -0.52
CA ARG A 124 8.06 17.81 -0.43
C ARG A 124 8.28 16.31 -0.45
N LEU A 125 9.22 15.84 -1.26
CA LEU A 125 9.66 14.44 -1.27
C LEU A 125 10.87 14.30 -0.33
N ARG A 126 10.89 13.26 0.51
CA ARG A 126 12.05 12.88 1.30
C ARG A 126 12.22 11.36 1.31
N THR A 127 13.41 10.91 0.96
CA THR A 127 13.80 9.50 1.06
C THR A 127 14.45 9.27 2.42
N LEU A 128 14.06 8.21 3.12
CA LEU A 128 14.69 7.78 4.36
C LEU A 128 15.72 6.70 4.03
N GLU A 129 17.00 7.08 4.02
CA GLU A 129 18.11 6.18 3.68
C GLU A 129 18.12 4.92 4.56
N GLY A 130 18.36 3.77 3.92
CA GLY A 130 18.37 2.46 4.57
C GLY A 130 17.01 1.94 5.04
N GLN A 131 15.92 2.70 4.90
CA GLN A 131 14.58 2.25 5.30
C GLN A 131 13.91 1.43 4.20
N THR A 132 13.05 0.49 4.62
CA THR A 132 12.27 -0.40 3.74
C THR A 132 10.77 -0.11 3.91
N HIS A 133 9.90 -0.97 3.36
CA HIS A 133 8.46 -0.87 3.59
C HIS A 133 8.09 -0.96 5.08
N ASP A 134 8.82 -1.79 5.83
CA ASP A 134 8.76 -1.82 7.29
C ASP A 134 9.73 -0.78 7.84
N VAL A 135 9.25 0.46 7.98
CA VAL A 135 10.06 1.61 8.41
C VAL A 135 10.27 1.63 9.91
N HIS A 136 11.50 1.90 10.34
CA HIS A 136 11.81 2.03 11.76
C HIS A 136 11.19 3.31 12.34
N PRO A 137 10.45 3.23 13.46
CA PRO A 137 9.88 4.40 14.13
C PRO A 137 10.93 5.48 14.45
N GLU A 138 12.15 5.09 14.81
CA GLU A 138 13.26 6.00 15.14
C GLU A 138 13.74 6.80 13.93
N ALA A 139 13.60 6.26 12.72
CA ALA A 139 13.90 6.97 11.48
C ALA A 139 12.75 7.87 11.03
N LEU A 140 11.50 7.46 11.28
CA LEU A 140 10.30 8.17 10.82
C LEU A 140 9.90 9.32 11.76
N ALA A 141 9.92 9.09 13.07
CA ALA A 141 9.34 10.02 14.05
C ALA A 141 9.98 11.42 14.06
N PRO A 142 11.32 11.57 14.02
CA PRO A 142 11.94 12.91 14.00
C PRO A 142 11.54 13.71 12.76
N VAL A 143 11.41 13.04 11.61
CA VAL A 143 11.03 13.63 10.33
C VAL A 143 9.59 14.14 10.36
N LEU A 144 8.68 13.36 10.94
CA LEU A 144 7.30 13.77 11.13
C LEU A 144 7.18 14.94 12.12
N ALA A 145 7.91 14.89 13.23
CA ALA A 145 7.91 15.95 14.24
C ALA A 145 8.42 17.28 13.67
N GLU A 146 9.53 17.26 12.93
CA GLU A 146 10.08 18.42 12.24
C GLU A 146 9.05 19.03 11.27
N PHE A 147 8.39 18.20 10.47
CA PHE A 147 7.45 18.66 9.46
C PHE A 147 6.16 19.24 10.04
N PHE A 148 5.64 18.68 11.14
CA PHE A 148 4.39 19.14 11.75
C PHE A 148 4.56 20.29 12.75
N ALA A 149 5.78 20.61 13.15
CA ALA A 149 6.07 21.76 14.01
C ALA A 149 6.23 23.09 13.25
N ALA A 150 6.31 23.04 11.91
CA ALA A 150 6.45 24.18 11.00
C ALA A 150 5.10 24.74 10.54
#